data_AF-A0A352X7B7-F1
#
_entry.id   AF-A0A352X7B7-F1
#
_cell.length_a   1.000
_cell.length_b   1.000
_cell.length_c   1.000
_cell.angle_alpha   90.00
_cell.angle_beta   90.00
_cell.angle_gamma   90.00
#
_symmetry.space_group_name_H-M   'P 1'
#
loop_
_entity.id
_entity.type
_entity.pdbx_description
1 polymer ?
#
loop_
_entity_poly.entity_id
_entity_poly.type
_entity_poly.pdbx_seq_one_letter_code
_entity_poly.pdbx_strand_id
1 'polypeptide(L)'
;MENQLAQTEILIRRIAIIAVLLVLVIGAIVVGFQIVRVSDPYFQSILSLNGDSARGHAIFQINCAGCHGIEAAGRVGPSLQHVSQRKSKIGLIQQVTSGETPPMPKFQPHPQEMADLLSYLEQL
;
A
#
# COMPACT_ATOMS: atom_id res chain seq x y z
N MET A 1 -23.18 4.23 49.73
CA MET A 1 -22.60 5.00 48.60
C MET A 1 -21.30 4.36 48.11
N GLU A 2 -20.49 3.74 48.98
CA GLU A 2 -19.21 3.08 48.64
C GLU A 2 -19.34 1.86 47.71
N ASN A 3 -20.41 1.05 47.85
CA ASN A 3 -20.63 -0.11 46.99
C ASN A 3 -20.90 0.25 45.51
N GLN A 4 -21.46 1.44 45.25
CA GLN A 4 -21.72 1.91 43.88
C GLN A 4 -20.42 2.34 43.18
N LEU A 5 -19.52 3.02 43.90
CA LEU A 5 -18.19 3.41 43.39
C LEU A 5 -17.35 2.18 43.03
N ALA A 6 -17.33 1.15 43.89
CA ALA A 6 -16.61 -0.10 43.63
C ALA A 6 -17.16 -0.87 42.41
N GLN A 7 -18.48 -0.89 42.23
CA GLN A 7 -19.12 -1.50 41.06
C GLN A 7 -18.77 -0.75 39.75
N THR A 8 -18.73 0.58 39.80
CA THR A 8 -18.32 1.42 38.66
C THR A 8 -16.86 1.19 38.27
N GLU A 9 -15.93 1.11 39.24
CA GLU A 9 -14.51 0.82 38.96
C GLU A 9 -14.30 -0.55 38.30
N ILE A 10 -14.99 -1.59 38.79
CA ILE A 10 -14.93 -2.93 38.20
C ILE A 10 -15.47 -2.95 36.77
N LEU A 11 -16.57 -2.24 36.52
CA LEU A 11 -17.17 -2.13 35.19
C LEU A 11 -16.22 -1.41 34.22
N ILE A 12 -15.64 -0.27 34.62
CA ILE A 12 -14.67 0.48 33.81
C ILE A 12 -13.46 -0.38 33.49
N ARG A 13 -12.90 -1.10 34.48
CA ARG A 13 -11.74 -1.99 34.26
C ARG A 13 -12.06 -3.12 33.27
N ARG A 14 -13.26 -3.72 33.35
CA ARG A 14 -13.69 -4.76 32.41
C ARG A 14 -13.85 -4.23 30.99
N ILE A 15 -14.49 -3.07 30.83
CA ILE A 15 -14.65 -2.40 29.53
C ILE A 15 -13.27 -2.08 28.93
N ALA A 16 -12.35 -1.53 29.73
CA ALA A 16 -10.99 -1.23 29.28
C ALA A 16 -10.25 -2.50 28.81
N ILE A 17 -10.33 -3.60 29.57
CA ILE A 17 -9.71 -4.87 29.18
C ILE A 17 -10.31 -5.39 27.86
N ILE A 18 -11.64 -5.39 27.73
CA ILE A 18 -12.32 -5.84 26.50
C ILE A 18 -11.89 -4.96 25.31
N ALA A 19 -11.85 -3.65 25.48
CA ALA A 19 -11.42 -2.72 24.44
C ALA A 19 -9.97 -3.00 24.00
N VAL A 20 -9.05 -3.22 24.95
CA VAL A 20 -7.66 -3.58 24.65
C VAL A 20 -7.58 -4.91 23.91
N LEU A 21 -8.32 -5.94 24.34
CA LEU A 21 -8.34 -7.24 23.66
C LEU A 21 -8.89 -7.12 22.23
N LEU A 22 -9.95 -6.34 22.02
CA LEU A 22 -10.51 -6.09 20.69
C LEU A 22 -9.48 -5.39 19.79
N VAL A 23 -8.79 -4.37 20.28
CA VAL A 23 -7.73 -3.67 19.53
C VAL A 23 -6.60 -4.64 19.16
N LEU A 24 -6.16 -5.51 20.08
CA LEU A 24 -5.13 -6.50 19.81
C LEU A 24 -5.57 -7.53 18.77
N VAL A 25 -6.81 -8.03 18.85
CA VAL A 25 -7.36 -8.97 17.87
C VAL A 25 -7.48 -8.33 16.49
N ILE A 26 -8.00 -7.10 16.40
CA ILE A 26 -8.08 -6.35 15.14
C ILE A 26 -6.67 -6.14 14.57
N GLY A 27 -5.71 -5.74 15.41
CA GLY A 27 -4.32 -5.59 15.01
C GLY A 27 -3.73 -6.89 14.44
N ALA A 28 -3.94 -8.03 15.12
CA ALA A 28 -3.47 -9.33 14.66
C ALA A 28 -4.12 -9.74 13.32
N ILE A 29 -5.41 -9.47 13.13
CA ILE A 29 -6.11 -9.74 11.86
C ILE A 29 -5.53 -8.90 10.72
N VAL A 30 -5.33 -7.59 10.94
CA VAL A 30 -4.74 -6.68 9.95
C VAL A 30 -3.34 -7.13 9.56
N VAL A 31 -2.49 -7.46 10.55
CA VAL A 31 -1.12 -7.95 10.31
C VAL A 31 -1.14 -9.28 9.55
N GLY A 32 -1.96 -10.24 9.98
CA GLY A 32 -2.10 -11.54 9.30
C GLY A 32 -2.49 -11.38 7.83
N PHE A 33 -3.43 -10.47 7.54
CA PHE A 33 -3.84 -10.20 6.17
C PHE A 33 -2.74 -9.56 5.31
N GLN A 34 -1.95 -8.65 5.88
CA GLN A 34 -0.79 -8.07 5.20
C GLN A 34 0.28 -9.13 4.90
N ILE A 35 0.55 -10.03 5.85
CA ILE A 35 1.53 -11.13 5.67
C ILE A 35 1.09 -12.06 4.53
N VAL A 36 -0.20 -12.43 4.47
CA VAL A 36 -0.72 -13.28 3.39
C VAL A 36 -0.57 -12.61 2.02
N ARG A 37 -0.80 -11.30 1.91
CA ARG A 37 -0.63 -10.55 0.65
C ARG A 37 0.84 -10.47 0.20
N VAL A 38 1.75 -10.15 1.12
CA VAL A 38 3.19 -10.04 0.83
C VAL A 38 3.83 -11.40 0.57
N SER A 39 3.18 -12.50 0.97
CA SER A 39 3.63 -13.86 0.66
C SER A 39 3.45 -14.25 -0.81
N ASP A 40 2.81 -13.40 -1.64
CA ASP A 40 2.71 -13.63 -3.09
C ASP A 40 4.13 -13.69 -3.71
N PRO A 41 4.49 -14.77 -4.43
CA PRO A 41 5.79 -14.92 -5.07
C PRO A 41 6.13 -13.76 -6.02
N TYR A 42 5.14 -13.16 -6.67
CA TYR A 42 5.32 -11.99 -7.52
C TYR A 42 5.86 -10.80 -6.72
N PHE A 43 5.24 -10.48 -5.57
CA PHE A 43 5.70 -9.39 -4.71
C PHE A 43 7.10 -9.64 -4.18
N GLN A 44 7.39 -10.86 -3.73
CA GLN A 44 8.73 -11.23 -3.24
C GLN A 44 9.81 -11.09 -4.33
N SER A 45 9.49 -11.49 -5.55
CA SER A 45 10.41 -11.33 -6.67
C SER A 45 10.70 -9.86 -6.96
N ILE A 46 9.69 -8.98 -6.99
CA ILE A 46 9.91 -7.54 -7.21
C ILE A 46 10.74 -6.92 -6.09
N LEU A 47 10.39 -7.20 -4.83
CA LEU A 47 11.01 -6.58 -3.66
C LEU A 47 12.46 -7.03 -3.42
N SER A 48 12.88 -8.14 -4.03
CA SER A 48 14.27 -8.64 -3.97
C SER A 48 15.15 -8.15 -5.13
N LEU A 49 14.57 -7.51 -6.14
CA LEU A 49 15.29 -7.00 -7.31
C LEU A 49 15.73 -5.54 -7.09
N ASN A 50 16.87 -5.20 -7.67
CA ASN A 50 17.28 -3.81 -7.83
C ASN A 50 16.68 -3.26 -9.13
N GLY A 51 15.99 -2.13 -9.05
CA GLY A 51 15.42 -1.46 -10.21
C GLY A 51 16.41 -0.50 -10.87
N ASP A 52 16.25 -0.30 -12.18
CA ASP A 52 16.89 0.74 -12.97
C ASP A 52 15.89 1.85 -13.29
N SER A 53 16.11 3.04 -12.73
CA SER A 53 15.22 4.20 -12.93
C SER A 53 15.13 4.62 -14.41
N ALA A 54 16.19 4.50 -15.21
CA ALA A 54 16.15 4.90 -16.62
C ALA A 54 15.21 3.97 -17.42
N ARG A 55 15.25 2.66 -17.11
CA ARG A 55 14.31 1.68 -17.66
C ARG A 55 12.89 1.92 -17.14
N GLY A 56 12.76 2.23 -15.85
CA GLY A 56 11.49 2.60 -15.22
C GLY A 56 10.83 3.81 -15.87
N HIS A 57 11.61 4.83 -16.21
CA HIS A 57 11.14 6.00 -16.95
C HIS A 57 10.59 5.60 -18.32
N ALA A 58 11.31 4.76 -19.09
CA ALA A 58 10.83 4.29 -20.39
C ALA A 58 9.51 3.51 -20.27
N ILE A 59 9.39 2.63 -19.27
CA ILE A 59 8.16 1.90 -18.98
C ILE A 59 7.01 2.87 -18.65
N PHE A 60 7.27 3.87 -17.80
CA PHE A 60 6.30 4.90 -17.43
C PHE A 60 5.80 5.68 -18.66
N GLN A 61 6.71 6.10 -19.55
CA GLN A 61 6.35 6.87 -20.74
C GLN A 61 5.46 6.08 -21.70
N ILE A 62 5.71 4.77 -21.84
CA ILE A 62 4.94 3.90 -22.74
C ILE A 62 3.56 3.58 -22.15
N ASN A 63 3.47 3.29 -20.85
CA ASN A 63 2.28 2.66 -20.27
C ASN A 63 1.44 3.59 -19.38
N CYS A 64 2.05 4.65 -18.82
CA CYS A 64 1.44 5.41 -17.72
C CYS A 64 1.26 6.90 -18.06
N ALA A 65 2.20 7.49 -18.81
CA ALA A 65 2.23 8.93 -19.11
C ALA A 65 1.00 9.41 -19.90
N GLY A 66 0.35 8.55 -20.68
CA GLY A 66 -0.88 8.89 -21.38
C GLY A 66 -1.99 9.42 -20.45
N CYS A 67 -2.10 8.85 -19.24
CA CYS A 67 -3.08 9.25 -18.24
C CYS A 67 -2.48 10.15 -17.14
N HIS A 68 -1.23 9.90 -16.73
CA HIS A 68 -0.59 10.60 -15.62
C HIS A 68 0.29 11.80 -16.06
N GLY A 69 0.38 12.07 -17.36
CA GLY A 69 1.22 13.13 -17.94
C GLY A 69 2.67 12.70 -18.15
N ILE A 70 3.35 13.31 -19.13
CA ILE A 70 4.75 13.04 -19.49
C ILE A 70 5.70 13.34 -18.31
N GLU A 71 5.40 14.40 -17.57
CA GLU A 71 6.12 14.81 -16.35
C GLU A 71 5.48 14.24 -15.08
N ALA A 72 4.60 13.24 -15.21
CA ALA A 72 3.85 12.66 -14.09
C ALA A 72 3.00 13.67 -13.26
N ALA A 73 2.73 14.86 -13.80
CA ALA A 73 2.01 15.94 -13.14
C ALA A 73 0.48 15.73 -13.05
N GLY A 74 -0.03 14.65 -13.66
CA GLY A 74 -1.45 14.34 -13.76
C GLY A 74 -2.10 14.89 -15.02
N ARG A 75 -3.12 14.19 -15.51
CA ARG A 75 -3.98 14.63 -16.62
C ARG A 75 -5.37 14.03 -16.46
N VAL A 76 -5.52 12.77 -16.86
CA VAL A 76 -6.73 11.97 -16.62
C VAL A 76 -6.61 11.28 -15.26
N GLY A 77 -5.45 10.67 -15.02
CA GLY A 77 -5.06 10.16 -13.71
C GLY A 77 -4.45 11.27 -12.84
N PRO A 78 -4.38 11.06 -11.51
CA PRO A 78 -3.79 12.01 -10.58
C PRO A 78 -2.28 12.18 -10.82
N SER A 79 -1.72 13.26 -10.28
CA SER A 79 -0.27 13.46 -10.22
C SER A 79 0.42 12.32 -9.44
N LEU A 80 1.54 11.84 -9.98
CA LEU A 80 2.42 10.87 -9.33
C LEU A 80 3.71 11.50 -8.78
N GLN A 81 3.85 12.82 -8.87
CA GLN A 81 4.90 13.57 -8.18
C GLN A 81 4.85 13.24 -6.68
N HIS A 82 5.98 12.90 -6.08
CA HIS A 82 6.14 12.48 -4.68
C HIS A 82 5.27 11.28 -4.28
N VAL A 83 4.87 10.40 -5.22
CA VAL A 83 3.94 9.29 -4.90
C VAL A 83 4.51 8.34 -3.87
N SER A 84 5.83 8.19 -3.84
CA SER A 84 6.55 7.36 -2.86
C SER A 84 6.49 7.90 -1.43
N GLN A 85 6.14 9.17 -1.23
CA GLN A 85 5.85 9.73 0.10
C GLN A 85 4.42 9.38 0.58
N ARG A 86 3.52 9.03 -0.34
CA ARG A 86 2.10 8.75 -0.05
C ARG A 86 1.75 7.27 -0.09
N LYS A 87 2.52 6.46 -0.80
CA LYS A 87 2.30 5.02 -0.95
C LYS A 87 3.62 4.27 -0.76
N SER A 88 3.57 3.16 -0.03
CA SER A 88 4.68 2.22 0.07
C SER A 88 4.91 1.49 -1.26
N LYS A 89 6.07 0.87 -1.45
CA LYS A 89 6.36 0.02 -2.63
C LYS A 89 5.29 -1.08 -2.82
N ILE A 90 4.90 -1.76 -1.75
CA ILE A 90 3.82 -2.75 -1.76
C ILE A 90 2.49 -2.11 -2.21
N GLY A 91 2.16 -0.93 -1.67
CA GLY A 91 0.95 -0.19 -2.05
C GLY A 91 0.96 0.24 -3.51
N LEU A 92 2.12 0.57 -4.07
CA LEU A 92 2.28 0.88 -5.49
C LEU A 92 2.12 -0.36 -6.37
N ILE A 93 2.75 -1.49 -6.02
CA ILE A 93 2.58 -2.76 -6.74
C ILE A 93 1.09 -3.14 -6.76
N GLN A 94 0.42 -3.06 -5.62
CA GLN A 94 -1.02 -3.32 -5.52
C GLN A 94 -1.84 -2.37 -6.40
N GLN A 95 -1.54 -1.07 -6.36
CA GLN A 95 -2.26 -0.06 -7.15
C GLN A 95 -2.14 -0.32 -8.65
N VAL A 96 -0.98 -0.77 -9.12
CA VAL A 96 -0.73 -1.07 -10.54
C VAL A 96 -1.39 -2.39 -10.96
N THR A 97 -1.44 -3.38 -10.07
CA THR A 97 -1.88 -4.74 -10.40
C THR A 97 -3.32 -5.08 -10.04
N SER A 98 -4.00 -4.29 -9.21
CA SER A 98 -5.35 -4.65 -8.74
C SER A 98 -6.44 -4.37 -9.77
N GLY A 99 -6.34 -3.26 -10.50
CA GLY A 99 -7.42 -2.77 -11.36
C GLY A 99 -8.65 -2.27 -10.60
N GLU A 100 -8.54 -2.06 -9.28
CA GLU A 100 -9.66 -1.68 -8.40
C GLU A 100 -10.03 -0.17 -8.49
N THR A 101 -9.29 0.61 -9.28
CA THR A 101 -9.53 2.07 -9.44
C THR A 101 -9.83 2.47 -10.89
N PRO A 102 -10.98 2.10 -11.48
CA PRO A 102 -11.36 2.55 -12.82
C PRO A 102 -11.37 4.09 -12.94
N PRO A 103 -11.00 4.66 -14.11
CA PRO A 103 -10.71 3.98 -15.37
C PRO A 103 -9.27 3.44 -15.48
N MET A 104 -8.45 3.49 -14.42
CA MET A 104 -7.09 2.96 -14.46
C MET A 104 -7.13 1.44 -14.74
N PRO A 105 -6.54 0.97 -15.86
CA PRO A 105 -6.56 -0.44 -16.19
C PRO A 105 -5.63 -1.22 -15.25
N LYS A 106 -5.86 -2.53 -15.16
CA LYS A 106 -4.95 -3.45 -14.51
C LYS A 106 -3.72 -3.68 -15.38
N PHE A 107 -2.53 -3.52 -14.82
CA PHE A 107 -1.27 -3.90 -15.45
C PHE A 107 -0.63 -5.06 -14.70
N GLN A 108 0.17 -5.87 -15.39
CA GLN A 108 1.00 -6.88 -14.74
C GLN A 108 2.37 -6.98 -15.43
N PRO A 109 3.25 -5.97 -15.22
CA PRO A 109 4.61 -6.00 -15.76
C PRO A 109 5.40 -7.21 -15.24
N HIS A 110 6.43 -7.61 -15.97
CA HIS A 110 7.38 -8.60 -15.46
C HIS A 110 8.03 -8.08 -14.15
N PRO A 111 8.41 -8.94 -13.18
CA PRO A 111 8.96 -8.48 -11.90
C PRO A 111 10.09 -7.44 -11.99
N GLN A 112 11.04 -7.65 -12.91
CA GLN A 112 12.12 -6.67 -13.14
C GLN A 112 11.59 -5.33 -13.66
N GLU A 113 10.63 -5.33 -14.59
CA GLU A 113 10.03 -4.10 -15.12
C GLU A 113 9.27 -3.34 -14.03
N MET A 114 8.57 -4.05 -13.14
CA MET A 114 7.93 -3.43 -11.99
C MET A 114 8.98 -2.85 -11.03
N ALA A 115 10.08 -3.55 -10.75
CA ALA A 115 11.17 -3.03 -9.92
C ALA A 115 11.79 -1.77 -10.53
N ASP A 116 12.04 -1.76 -11.83
CA ASP A 116 12.53 -0.61 -12.60
C ASP A 116 11.53 0.57 -12.49
N LEU A 117 10.25 0.32 -12.73
CA LEU A 117 9.18 1.31 -12.60
C LEU A 117 9.13 1.92 -11.19
N LEU A 118 9.19 1.09 -10.15
CA LEU A 118 9.19 1.56 -8.76
C LEU A 118 10.43 2.43 -8.47
N SER A 119 11.60 2.07 -9.01
CA SER A 119 12.82 2.88 -8.86
C SER A 119 12.68 4.26 -9.50
N TYR A 120 11.95 4.38 -10.61
CA TYR A 120 11.65 5.68 -11.21
C TYR A 120 10.62 6.48 -10.39
N LEU A 121 9.53 5.84 -9.94
CA LEU A 121 8.51 6.48 -9.11
C LEU A 121 9.04 6.96 -7.74
N GLU A 122 10.17 6.41 -7.28
CA GLU A 122 10.88 6.85 -6.08
C GLU A 122 11.60 8.21 -6.26
N GLN A 123 11.86 8.61 -7.51
CA GLN A 123 12.54 9.86 -7.85
C GLN A 123 11.59 10.98 -8.27
N LEU A 124 10.31 10.67 -8.48
CA LEU A 124 9.22 11.63 -8.70
C LEU A 124 8.77 12.26 -7.39
#